data_AF-A0AAT9HN21-F1
#
_entry.id   AF-A0AAT9HN21-F1
#
_cell.length_a   1.000
_cell.length_b   1.000
_cell.length_c   1.000
_cell.angle_alpha   90.00
_cell.angle_beta   90.00
_cell.angle_gamma   90.00
#
_symmetry.space_group_name_H-M   'P 1'
#
loop_
_entity.id
_entity.type
_entity.pdbx_description
1 polymer ?
#
loop_
_entity_poly.entity_id
_entity_poly.type
_entity_poly.pdbx_seq_one_letter_code
_entity_poly.pdbx_strand_id
1 'polypeptide(L)'
;MLYIDPRACIDCGACADACPVDAVLPADRLPDGQREYARINAEYFERDLPEEPRTPARPRPTLHDWGEPSFDRVLPLTSGRCGSRSSAPARPACTPPGTCCCTPGPK
;
A
#
# COMPACT_ATOMS: atom_id res chain seq x y z
N MET A 1 6.83 2.73 21.16
CA MET A 1 6.02 1.68 21.79
C MET A 1 4.74 1.55 20.98
N LEU A 2 4.25 0.32 20.75
CA LEU A 2 3.01 0.04 20.03
C LEU A 2 1.90 -0.23 21.06
N TYR A 3 0.73 0.39 20.89
CA TYR A 3 -0.45 0.19 21.72
C TYR A 3 -1.55 -0.42 20.85
N ILE A 4 -2.26 -1.41 21.39
CA ILE A 4 -3.38 -2.08 20.71
C ILE A 4 -4.66 -1.64 21.40
N ASP A 5 -5.62 -1.11 20.64
CA ASP A 5 -6.92 -0.69 21.16
C ASP A 5 -7.76 -1.93 21.49
N PRO A 6 -8.07 -2.21 22.77
CA PRO A 6 -8.87 -3.37 23.15
C PRO A 6 -10.33 -3.28 22.71
N ARG A 7 -10.85 -2.09 22.37
CA ARG A 7 -12.23 -1.88 21.91
C ARG A 7 -12.37 -2.12 20.41
N ALA A 8 -11.31 -1.84 19.65
CA ALA A 8 -11.25 -2.08 18.21
C ALA A 8 -10.66 -3.45 17.84
N CYS A 9 -9.91 -4.08 18.74
CA CYS A 9 -9.38 -5.43 18.56
C CYS A 9 -10.52 -6.44 18.38
N ILE A 10 -10.43 -7.26 17.34
CA ILE A 10 -11.39 -8.32 17.01
C ILE A 10 -10.79 -9.72 17.19
N ASP A 11 -9.68 -9.82 17.91
CA ASP A 11 -8.97 -11.07 18.23
C ASP A 11 -8.58 -11.91 16.99
N CYS A 12 -8.29 -11.25 15.86
CA CYS A 12 -7.92 -11.94 14.60
C CYS A 12 -6.48 -12.47 14.55
N GLY A 13 -5.63 -12.14 15.53
CA GLY A 13 -4.25 -12.62 15.60
C GLY A 13 -3.23 -11.88 14.73
N ALA A 14 -3.65 -11.01 13.80
CA ALA A 14 -2.74 -10.37 12.84
C ALA A 14 -1.59 -9.58 13.50
N CYS A 15 -1.84 -8.90 14.62
CA CYS A 15 -0.80 -8.17 15.34
C CYS A 15 0.19 -9.09 16.07
N ALA A 16 -0.26 -10.26 16.51
CA ALA A 16 0.60 -11.26 17.13
C ALA A 16 1.52 -11.90 16.08
N ASP A 17 0.97 -12.30 14.94
CA ASP A 17 1.72 -12.94 13.85
C ASP A 17 2.80 -12.01 13.26
N ALA A 18 2.54 -10.70 13.24
CA ALA A 18 3.49 -9.70 12.74
C ALA A 18 4.56 -9.31 13.77
N CYS A 19 4.42 -9.70 15.04
CA CYS A 19 5.32 -9.26 16.10
C CYS A 19 6.60 -10.11 16.10
N PRO A 20 7.78 -9.55 15.80
CA PRO A 20 9.02 -10.32 15.69
C PRO A 20 9.55 -10.86 17.03
N VAL A 21 8.93 -10.46 18.15
CA VAL A 21 9.35 -10.79 19.51
C VAL A 21 8.22 -11.40 20.34
N ASP A 22 7.11 -11.78 19.68
CA ASP A 22 5.96 -12.45 20.32
C ASP A 22 5.41 -11.72 21.56
N ALA A 23 5.43 -10.39 21.56
CA ALA A 23 5.04 -9.57 22.72
C ALA A 23 3.53 -9.27 22.79
N VAL A 24 2.75 -9.67 21.79
CA VAL A 24 1.32 -9.37 21.71
C VAL A 24 0.53 -10.57 22.26
N LEU A 25 -0.08 -10.37 23.42
CA LEU A 25 -0.90 -11.37 24.10
C LEU A 25 -2.32 -10.82 24.32
N PRO A 26 -3.36 -11.67 24.20
CA PRO A 26 -4.71 -11.33 24.66
C PRO A 26 -4.71 -10.94 26.14
N ALA A 27 -5.58 -9.99 26.52
CA ALA A 27 -5.59 -9.45 27.89
C ALA A 27 -5.90 -10.52 28.96
N ASP A 28 -6.66 -11.56 28.60
CA ASP A 28 -6.98 -12.72 29.44
C ASP A 28 -5.81 -13.70 29.60
N ARG A 29 -4.80 -13.62 28.73
CA ARG A 29 -3.64 -14.52 28.72
C ARG A 29 -2.34 -13.85 29.14
N LEU A 30 -2.40 -12.62 29.64
CA LEU A 30 -1.22 -11.93 30.14
C LEU A 30 -0.69 -12.63 31.41
N PRO A 31 0.62 -12.92 31.49
CA PRO A 31 1.26 -13.35 32.73
C PRO A 31 1.04 -12.34 33.85
N ASP A 32 1.08 -12.77 35.10
CA ASP A 32 0.82 -11.88 36.26
C ASP A 32 1.69 -10.63 36.27
N GLY A 33 2.97 -10.76 35.89
CA GLY A 33 3.91 -9.62 35.79
C GLY A 33 3.62 -8.64 34.64
N GLN A 34 2.66 -8.93 33.77
CA GLN A 34 2.33 -8.16 32.57
C GLN A 34 0.88 -7.68 32.53
N ARG A 35 0.05 -7.99 33.54
CA ARG A 35 -1.37 -7.61 33.56
C ARG A 35 -1.61 -6.11 33.50
N GLU A 36 -0.64 -5.34 34.01
CA GLU A 36 -0.63 -3.88 33.98
C GLU A 36 -0.69 -3.32 32.54
N TYR A 37 -0.13 -4.04 31.56
CA TYR A 37 -0.13 -3.59 30.17
C TYR A 37 -1.52 -3.54 29.53
N ALA A 38 -2.49 -4.31 30.05
CA ALA A 38 -3.87 -4.20 29.62
C ALA A 38 -4.45 -2.80 29.91
N ARG A 39 -4.16 -2.26 31.10
CA ARG A 39 -4.58 -0.91 31.49
C ARG A 39 -3.89 0.15 30.65
N ILE A 40 -2.57 0.05 30.51
CA ILE A 40 -1.76 1.01 29.74
C ILE A 40 -2.23 1.08 28.28
N ASN A 41 -2.56 -0.06 27.67
CA ASN A 41 -3.06 -0.12 26.29
C ASN A 41 -4.41 0.56 26.15
N ALA A 42 -5.34 0.33 27.08
CA ALA A 42 -6.66 0.97 27.07
C ALA A 42 -6.54 2.51 27.26
N GLU A 43 -5.80 2.93 28.29
CA GLU A 43 -5.64 4.35 28.65
C GLU A 43 -5.02 5.17 27.52
N TYR A 44 -4.17 4.58 26.67
CA TYR A 44 -3.57 5.28 25.54
C TYR A 44 -4.63 5.85 24.57
N PHE A 45 -5.72 5.11 24.33
CA PHE A 45 -6.78 5.50 23.39
C PHE A 45 -7.94 6.28 24.03
N GLU A 46 -7.98 6.36 25.36
CA GLU A 46 -8.92 7.20 26.09
C GLU A 46 -8.43 8.65 26.23
N ARG A 47 -7.13 8.87 26.05
CA ARG A 47 -6.54 10.20 26.07
C ARG A 47 -6.91 10.94 24.79
N ASP A 48 -7.37 12.19 24.94
CA ASP A 48 -7.54 13.13 23.84
C ASP A 48 -6.15 13.59 23.36
N LEU A 49 -5.47 12.69 22.65
CA LEU A 49 -4.20 12.96 22.00
C LEU A 49 -4.49 13.69 20.68
N PRO A 50 -3.77 14.77 20.35
CA PRO A 50 -3.84 15.34 19.01
C PRO A 50 -3.53 14.22 18.01
N GLU A 51 -4.41 14.00 17.02
CA GLU A 51 -4.19 12.95 16.02
C GLU A 51 -2.88 13.27 15.29
N GLU A 52 -1.83 12.52 15.61
CA GLU A 52 -0.58 12.57 14.88
C GLU A 52 -0.92 12.30 13.41
N PRO A 53 -0.46 13.15 12.47
CA PRO A 53 -0.77 12.96 11.07
C PRO A 53 -0.43 11.52 10.66
N ARG A 54 -1.38 10.80 10.05
CA ARG A 54 -1.11 9.46 9.44
C ARG A 54 -0.13 9.52 8.26
N THR A 55 0.49 10.68 8.06
CA THR A 55 1.60 10.93 7.17
C THR A 55 2.80 10.12 7.64
N PRO A 56 3.46 9.32 6.78
CA PRO A 56 4.74 8.75 7.14
C PRO A 56 5.72 9.90 7.37
N ALA A 57 6.04 10.19 8.64
CA ALA A 57 6.95 11.27 9.02
C ALA A 57 8.38 11.08 8.48
N ARG A 58 8.70 9.88 7.99
CA ARG A 58 9.95 9.54 7.29
C ARG A 58 9.65 8.43 6.28
N PRO A 59 10.25 8.42 5.08
CA PRO A 59 10.21 7.25 4.22
C PRO A 59 10.76 6.06 5.01
N ARG A 60 9.95 5.01 5.15
CA ARG A 60 10.40 3.77 5.81
C ARG A 60 11.52 3.19 4.94
N PRO A 61 12.67 2.75 5.51
CA PRO A 61 13.81 2.28 4.71
C PRO A 61 13.50 1.13 3.75
N THR A 62 12.40 0.42 3.98
CA THR A 62 11.95 -0.76 3.22
C THR A 62 10.71 -0.50 2.35
N LEU A 63 10.10 0.70 2.42
CA LEU A 63 8.94 1.05 1.60
C LEU A 63 9.37 2.19 0.67
N HIS A 64 10.03 1.83 -0.42
CA HIS A 64 10.31 2.78 -1.50
C HIS A 64 9.00 3.07 -2.23
N ASP A 65 8.77 4.34 -2.54
CA ASP A 65 7.71 4.75 -3.45
C ASP A 65 8.11 4.33 -4.86
N TRP A 66 7.68 3.13 -5.26
CA TRP A 66 7.95 2.60 -6.58
C TRP A 66 7.09 3.36 -7.57
N GLY A 67 7.71 4.26 -8.34
CA GLY A 67 7.09 4.85 -9.51
C GLY A 67 6.72 3.80 -10.55
N GLU A 68 5.94 4.20 -11.56
CA GLU A 68 5.55 3.29 -12.65
C GLU A 68 6.80 2.66 -13.30
N PRO A 69 6.89 1.32 -13.39
CA PRO A 69 8.09 0.67 -13.87
C PRO A 69 8.30 1.00 -15.35
N SER A 70 9.32 1.79 -15.65
CA SER A 70 9.76 2.03 -17.02
C SER A 70 10.77 0.96 -17.42
N PHE A 71 10.44 0.17 -18.43
CA PHE A 71 11.38 -0.77 -19.04
C PHE A 71 11.87 -0.18 -20.36
N ASP A 72 13.19 -0.10 -20.57
CA ASP A 72 13.78 0.34 -21.85
C ASP A 72 13.41 -0.57 -23.02
N ARG A 73 12.91 -1.77 -22.73
CA ARG A 73 12.45 -2.75 -23.71
C ARG A 73 11.08 -3.26 -23.31
N VAL A 74 10.14 -3.17 -24.24
CA VAL A 74 8.82 -3.78 -24.13
C VAL A 74 9.02 -5.30 -24.13
N LEU A 75 8.66 -5.96 -23.03
CA LEU A 75 8.53 -7.42 -23.04
C LEU A 75 7.53 -7.78 -24.14
N PRO A 76 7.82 -8.76 -25.01
CA PRO A 76 6.91 -9.16 -26.08
C PRO A 76 5.72 -9.91 -25.46
N LEU A 77 4.80 -9.16 -24.85
CA LEU A 77 3.44 -9.60 -24.69
C LEU A 77 2.83 -9.47 -26.08
N THR A 78 2.82 -10.59 -26.80
CA THR A 78 2.07 -10.79 -28.04
C THR A 78 0.57 -10.75 -27.75
N SER A 79 0.08 -9.63 -27.22
CA SER A 79 -1.33 -9.26 -27.19
C SER A 79 -1.38 -7.75 -27.32
N GLY A 80 -1.20 -7.31 -28.56
CA GLY A 80 -1.18 -5.90 -28.87
C GLY A 80 -2.48 -5.19 -28.51
N ARG A 81 -2.38 -3.92 -28.12
CA ARG A 81 -3.34 -2.90 -28.55
C ARG A 81 -2.70 -1.52 -28.47
N CYS A 82 -2.75 -0.82 -29.59
CA CYS A 82 -2.51 0.62 -29.65
C CYS A 82 -3.61 1.33 -28.86
N GLY A 83 -3.20 2.05 -27.80
CA GLY A 83 -3.90 3.23 -27.27
C GLY A 83 -5.12 3.00 -26.40
N SER A 84 -4.94 2.88 -25.08
CA SER A 84 -5.94 3.36 -24.12
C SER A 84 -5.70 4.84 -23.84
N ARG A 85 -6.07 5.69 -24.81
CA ARG A 85 -6.69 7.00 -24.60
C ARG A 85 -6.84 7.71 -25.95
N SER A 86 -7.96 7.50 -26.63
CA SER A 86 -8.83 8.59 -27.09
C SER A 86 -10.05 8.03 -27.84
N SER A 87 -11.20 8.63 -27.61
CA SER A 87 -12.52 8.25 -28.12
C SER A 87 -12.73 8.65 -29.60
N ALA A 88 -12.01 8.07 -30.56
CA ALA A 88 -12.33 8.20 -31.99
C ALA A 88 -11.68 7.10 -32.87
N PRO A 89 -12.35 6.62 -33.95
CA PRO A 89 -11.89 5.50 -34.74
C PRO A 89 -10.96 5.95 -35.88
N ALA A 90 -9.66 6.08 -35.62
CA ALA A 90 -8.68 6.29 -36.68
C ALA A 90 -8.00 4.95 -37.03
N ARG A 91 -8.28 4.41 -38.22
CA ARG A 91 -7.65 3.19 -38.74
C ARG A 91 -6.18 3.50 -39.11
N PRO A 92 -5.19 2.77 -38.58
CA PRO A 92 -3.79 3.03 -38.91
C PRO A 92 -3.48 2.54 -40.33
N ALA A 93 -3.14 3.46 -41.24
CA ALA A 93 -2.47 3.13 -42.50
C ALA A 93 -0.97 3.12 -42.23
N CYS A 94 -0.36 1.93 -42.26
CA CYS A 94 1.06 1.75 -42.07
C CYS A 94 1.74 1.62 -43.44
N THR A 95 2.74 2.46 -43.72
CA THR A 95 3.56 2.37 -44.94
C THR A 95 4.95 1.79 -44.59
N PRO A 96 5.60 1.00 -45.48
CA PRO A 96 6.95 0.50 -45.23
C PRO A 96 8.00 1.63 -45.24
N PRO A 97 9.08 1.54 -44.44
CA PRO A 97 9.49 0.44 -43.57
C PRO A 97 9.11 0.73 -42.10
N GLY A 98 7.93 0.27 -41.67
CA GLY A 98 7.66 -0.05 -40.26
C GLY A 98 7.36 1.10 -39.29
N THR A 99 7.38 2.37 -39.70
CA THR A 99 7.01 3.47 -38.79
C THR A 99 5.54 3.85 -38.97
N CYS A 100 4.65 3.39 -38.08
CA CYS A 100 3.28 3.91 -38.02
C CYS A 100 3.28 5.18 -37.15
N CYS A 101 3.43 6.35 -37.78
CA CYS A 101 3.30 7.64 -37.10
C CYS A 101 1.81 7.98 -36.92
N CYS A 102 1.38 8.23 -35.67
CA CYS A 102 0.12 8.92 -35.41
C CYS A 102 0.32 10.41 -35.68
N THR A 103 0.04 10.87 -36.89
CA THR A 103 -0.07 12.30 -37.14
C THR A 103 -1.50 12.77 -36.83
N PRO A 104 -1.68 13.89 -36.11
CA PRO A 104 -2.99 14.52 -36.02
C PRO A 104 -3.41 14.99 -37.42
N GLY A 105 -4.55 14.52 -37.91
CA GLY A 105 -5.11 14.97 -39.19
C GLY A 105 -5.53 16.44 -39.13
N PRO A 106 -5.53 17.17 -40.27
CA PRO A 106 -6.03 18.54 -40.30
C PRO A 106 -7.53 18.56 -39.97
N LYS A 107 -7.96 19.61 -39.27
CA LYS A 107 -9.36 19.80 -38.83
C LYS A 107 -10.35 19.81 -39.98
#